data_AF-A0A540VG74-F1
#
_entry.id   AF-A0A540VG74-F1
#
_cell.length_a   1.000
_cell.length_b   1.000
_cell.length_c   1.000
_cell.angle_alpha   90.00
_cell.angle_beta   90.00
_cell.angle_gamma   90.00
#
_symmetry.space_group_name_H-M   'P 1'
#
loop_
_entity.id
_entity.type
_entity.pdbx_description
1 polymer ?
#
loop_
_entity_poly.entity_id
_entity_poly.type
_entity_poly.pdbx_seq_one_letter_code
_entity_poly.pdbx_strand_id
1 'polypeptide(L)'
;MTGPNTNRPILVFDVNETLLDITALAPIFERVFGNADSLREWFAQLILYSEAVSLSGGYTPFNVLAAGVFRMLGKTKSVGIQDADIEALSTAMATLPALPDV
;
A
#
# COMPACT_ATOMS: atom_id res chain seq x y z
N MET A 1 -17.01 -23.47 -41.00
CA MET A 1 -16.97 -22.24 -40.19
C MET A 1 -16.78 -22.65 -38.74
N THR A 2 -15.54 -22.63 -38.24
CA THR A 2 -15.26 -22.83 -36.81
C THR A 2 -15.51 -21.51 -36.11
N GLY A 3 -16.47 -21.47 -35.18
CA GLY A 3 -16.74 -20.29 -34.35
C GLY A 3 -15.52 -19.88 -33.52
N PRO A 4 -15.49 -18.65 -32.98
CA PRO A 4 -14.35 -18.15 -32.21
C PRO A 4 -14.08 -19.07 -31.00
N ASN A 5 -12.82 -19.46 -30.82
CA ASN A 5 -12.33 -20.22 -29.67
C ASN A 5 -12.64 -19.44 -28.38
N THR A 6 -13.62 -19.90 -27.59
CA THR A 6 -14.05 -19.29 -26.32
C THR A 6 -13.17 -19.69 -25.14
N ASN A 7 -12.15 -20.52 -25.34
CA ASN A 7 -11.26 -21.03 -24.29
C ASN A 7 -10.05 -20.10 -24.04
N ARG A 8 -10.29 -18.81 -23.77
CA ARG A 8 -9.22 -17.89 -23.33
C ARG A 8 -9.12 -17.92 -21.82
N PRO A 9 -7.91 -18.02 -21.24
CA PRO A 9 -7.74 -17.99 -19.79
C PRO A 9 -8.09 -16.61 -19.23
N ILE A 10 -8.63 -16.59 -18.02
CA ILE A 10 -8.83 -15.37 -17.23
C ILE A 10 -7.53 -15.09 -16.49
N LEU A 11 -7.05 -13.85 -16.59
CA LEU A 11 -5.91 -13.36 -15.83
C LEU A 11 -6.41 -12.43 -14.73
N VAL A 12 -6.01 -12.69 -13.49
CA VAL A 12 -6.30 -11.84 -12.33
C VAL A 12 -4.98 -11.28 -11.84
N PHE A 13 -4.90 -9.96 -11.76
CA PHE A 13 -3.72 -9.25 -11.30
C PHE A 13 -4.02 -8.65 -9.93
N ASP A 14 -3.10 -8.84 -9.00
CA ASP A 14 -3.01 -7.91 -7.88
C ASP A 14 -2.61 -6.52 -8.40
N VAL A 15 -2.97 -5.47 -7.67
CA VAL A 15 -2.85 -4.08 -8.13
C VAL A 15 -1.67 -3.38 -7.48
N ASN A 16 -1.63 -3.34 -6.15
CA ASN A 16 -0.61 -2.58 -5.42
C ASN A 16 0.73 -3.30 -5.53
N GLU A 17 1.80 -2.59 -5.87
CA GLU A 17 3.16 -3.11 -6.11
C GLU A 17 3.30 -4.02 -7.33
N THR A 18 2.26 -4.78 -7.70
CA THR A 18 2.26 -5.63 -8.90
C THR A 18 2.01 -4.84 -10.18
N LEU A 19 1.01 -3.95 -10.20
CA LEU A 19 0.71 -3.08 -11.35
C LEU A 19 1.11 -1.63 -11.09
N LEU A 20 0.95 -1.19 -9.83
CA LEU A 20 1.18 0.19 -9.42
C LEU A 20 2.47 0.31 -8.61
N ASP A 21 3.30 1.28 -8.96
CA ASP A 21 4.62 1.48 -8.35
C ASP A 21 4.51 2.14 -6.97
N ILE A 22 4.61 1.33 -5.91
CA ILE A 22 4.59 1.82 -4.53
C ILE A 22 5.82 2.65 -4.16
N THR A 23 6.92 2.59 -4.93
CA THR A 23 8.13 3.37 -4.64
C THR A 23 7.89 4.87 -4.84
N ALA A 24 6.82 5.26 -5.55
CA ALA A 24 6.34 6.63 -5.63
C ALA A 24 5.99 7.23 -4.25
N LEU A 25 5.78 6.39 -3.22
CA LEU A 25 5.54 6.85 -1.84
C LEU A 25 6.84 7.22 -1.10
N ALA A 26 8.00 6.77 -1.57
CA ALA A 26 9.29 6.93 -0.86
C ALA A 26 9.60 8.37 -0.42
N PRO A 27 9.30 9.45 -1.20
CA PRO A 27 9.53 10.82 -0.75
C PRO A 27 8.77 11.20 0.52
N ILE A 28 7.59 10.61 0.78
CA ILE A 28 6.83 10.83 2.01
C ILE A 28 7.57 10.20 3.19
N PHE A 29 8.11 8.99 3.01
CA PHE A 29 8.85 8.28 4.05
C PHE A 29 10.20 8.95 4.36
N GLU A 30 10.90 9.42 3.33
CA GLU A 30 12.12 10.22 3.50
C GLU A 30 11.84 11.50 4.30
N ARG A 31 10.79 12.25 3.95
CA ARG A 31 10.42 13.49 4.65
C ARG A 31 10.01 13.27 6.11
N VAL A 32 9.26 12.20 6.39
CA VAL A 32 8.67 11.96 7.72
C VAL A 32 9.66 11.24 8.64
N PHE A 33 10.36 10.22 8.14
CA PHE A 33 11.23 9.37 8.96
C PHE A 33 12.72 9.63 8.74
N GLY A 34 13.11 10.47 7.79
CA GLY A 34 14.51 10.65 7.39
C GLY A 34 15.11 9.41 6.74
N ASN A 35 14.27 8.47 6.27
CA ASN A 35 14.70 7.23 5.65
C ASN A 35 13.59 6.63 4.77
N ALA A 36 13.78 6.70 3.45
CA ALA A 36 12.93 6.11 2.43
C ALA A 36 12.68 4.59 2.61
N ASP A 37 13.64 3.84 3.18
CA ASP A 37 13.49 2.39 3.42
C ASP A 37 12.38 2.07 4.43
N SER A 38 11.95 3.07 5.21
CA SER A 38 10.78 2.94 6.10
C SER A 38 9.50 2.61 5.33
N LEU A 39 9.44 2.89 4.01
CA LEU A 39 8.36 2.43 3.13
C LEU A 39 8.21 0.90 3.16
N ARG A 40 9.34 0.18 3.06
CA ARG A 40 9.34 -1.30 3.02
C ARG A 40 8.89 -1.88 4.35
N GLU A 41 9.37 -1.30 5.45
CA GLU A 41 8.94 -1.69 6.80
C GLU A 41 7.45 -1.45 7.00
N TRP A 42 6.95 -0.27 6.63
CA TRP A 42 5.54 0.07 6.73
C TRP A 42 4.65 -0.84 5.87
N PHE A 43 5.04 -1.11 4.62
CA PHE A 43 4.23 -1.93 3.73
C PHE A 43 4.16 -3.38 4.21
N ALA A 44 5.27 -3.94 4.69
CA ALA A 44 5.29 -5.26 5.31
C ALA A 44 4.38 -5.33 6.55
N GLN A 45 4.42 -4.29 7.41
CA GLN A 45 3.52 -4.21 8.56
C GLN A 45 2.05 -4.04 8.14
N LEU A 46 1.76 -3.29 7.08
CA LEU A 46 0.40 -3.11 6.56
C LEU A 46 -0.20 -4.44 6.12
N ILE A 47 0.55 -5.25 5.37
CA ILE A 47 0.10 -6.60 4.98
C ILE A 47 -0.08 -7.48 6.22
N LEU A 48 0.91 -7.53 7.12
CA LEU A 48 0.82 -8.32 8.35
C LEU A 48 -0.43 -7.98 9.18
N TYR A 49 -0.72 -6.70 9.38
CA TYR A 49 -1.90 -6.29 10.14
C TYR A 49 -3.21 -6.53 9.37
N SER A 50 -3.18 -6.50 8.03
CA SER A 50 -4.36 -6.86 7.23
C SER A 50 -4.73 -8.33 7.44
N GLU A 51 -3.72 -9.21 7.45
CA GLU A 51 -3.88 -10.63 7.74
C GLU A 51 -4.34 -10.85 9.18
N ALA A 52 -3.72 -10.18 10.16
CA ALA A 52 -4.07 -10.32 11.57
C ALA A 52 -5.53 -9.88 11.85
N VAL A 53 -5.98 -8.78 11.24
CA VAL A 53 -7.37 -8.32 11.34
C VAL A 53 -8.31 -9.36 10.72
N SER A 54 -8.01 -9.88 9.53
CA SER A 54 -8.84 -10.91 8.89
C SER A 54 -8.87 -12.22 9.70
N LEU A 55 -7.73 -12.69 10.19
CA LEU A 55 -7.61 -13.93 10.99
C LEU A 55 -8.32 -13.81 12.34
N SER A 56 -8.43 -12.60 12.90
CA SER A 56 -9.20 -12.34 14.12
C SER A 56 -10.71 -12.13 13.88
N GLY A 57 -11.18 -12.28 12.63
CA GLY A 57 -12.59 -12.11 12.25
C GLY A 57 -13.02 -10.65 12.07
N GLY A 58 -12.06 -9.72 12.03
CA GLY A 58 -12.29 -8.30 11.80
C GLY A 58 -12.19 -7.92 10.33
N TYR A 59 -12.64 -6.70 10.04
CA TYR A 59 -12.43 -6.04 8.75
C TYR A 59 -12.14 -4.56 8.99
N THR A 60 -11.20 -4.01 8.25
CA THR A 60 -10.91 -2.57 8.22
C THR A 60 -10.55 -2.21 6.78
N PRO A 61 -11.12 -1.12 6.22
CA PRO A 61 -10.74 -0.65 4.90
C PRO A 61 -9.22 -0.45 4.80
N PHE A 62 -8.62 -0.91 3.70
CA PHE A 62 -7.16 -0.96 3.56
C PHE A 62 -6.48 0.41 3.74
N ASN A 63 -7.11 1.49 3.24
CA ASN A 63 -6.63 2.87 3.41
C ASN A 63 -6.67 3.35 4.88
N VAL A 64 -7.69 2.93 5.65
CA VAL A 64 -7.79 3.23 7.08
C VAL A 64 -6.71 2.47 7.84
N LEU A 65 -6.47 1.20 7.49
CA LEU A 65 -5.41 0.39 8.08
C LEU A 65 -4.02 0.95 7.76
N ALA A 66 -3.79 1.34 6.50
CA ALA A 66 -2.57 2.00 6.01
C ALA A 66 -2.20 3.22 6.86
N ALA A 67 -3.16 4.11 7.11
CA ALA A 67 -2.98 5.28 7.97
C ALA A 67 -2.69 4.87 9.44
N GLY A 68 -3.40 3.86 9.95
CA GLY A 68 -3.18 3.33 11.31
C GLY A 68 -1.76 2.78 11.51
N VAL A 69 -1.29 1.96 10.56
CA VAL A 69 0.06 1.37 10.56
C VAL A 69 1.13 2.45 10.39
N PHE A 70 0.87 3.49 9.59
CA PHE A 70 1.80 4.62 9.46
C PHE A 70 1.97 5.38 10.79
N ARG A 71 0.86 5.63 11.52
CA ARG A 71 0.91 6.21 12.87
C ARG A 71 1.60 5.29 13.88
N MET A 72 1.37 3.98 13.79
CA MET A 72 2.05 3.00 14.63
C MET A 72 3.57 3.03 14.40
N LEU A 73 4.01 3.05 13.14
CA LEU A 73 5.43 3.15 12.80
C LEU A 73 6.06 4.44 13.33
N GLY A 74 5.35 5.56 13.20
CA GLY A 74 5.72 6.83 13.83
C GLY A 74 5.99 6.70 15.32
N LYS A 75 5.06 6.11 16.07
CA LYS A 75 5.24 5.87 17.51
C LYS A 75 6.47 4.99 17.80
N THR A 76 6.65 3.89 17.06
CA THR A 76 7.79 2.98 17.23
C THR A 76 9.12 3.67 17.00
N LYS A 77 9.20 4.58 16.01
CA LYS A 77 10.41 5.35 15.69
C LYS A 77 10.52 6.69 16.44
N SER A 78 9.59 6.98 17.36
CA SER A 78 9.52 8.26 18.08
C SER A 78 9.42 9.49 17.16
N VAL A 79 8.71 9.34 16.04
CA VAL A 79 8.39 10.38 15.05
C VAL A 79 6.92 10.79 15.20
N GLY A 80 6.68 12.09 15.37
CA GLY A 80 5.33 12.64 15.50
C GLY A 80 4.62 12.78 14.16
N ILE A 81 3.65 11.90 13.89
CA ILE A 81 2.85 11.91 12.65
C ILE A 81 1.71 12.93 12.73
N GLN A 82 1.71 13.90 11.83
CA GLN A 82 0.66 14.91 11.71
C GLN A 82 -0.46 14.44 10.76
N ASP A 83 -1.63 15.08 10.86
CA ASP A 83 -2.76 14.75 9.97
C ASP A 83 -2.45 15.03 8.49
N ALA A 84 -1.65 16.07 8.22
CA ALA A 84 -1.16 16.37 6.88
C ALA A 84 -0.27 15.25 6.29
N ASP A 85 0.45 14.49 7.12
CA ASP A 85 1.24 13.35 6.65
C ASP A 85 0.34 12.19 6.20
N ILE A 86 -0.77 11.98 6.91
CA ILE A 86 -1.78 10.97 6.56
C ILE A 86 -2.52 11.36 5.29
N GLU A 87 -2.89 12.63 5.14
CA GLU A 87 -3.51 13.15 3.92
C GLU A 87 -2.58 12.99 2.71
N ALA A 88 -1.30 13.32 2.86
CA ALA A 88 -0.30 13.14 1.82
C ALA A 88 -0.15 11.66 1.43
N LEU A 89 -0.04 10.75 2.41
CA LEU A 89 0.04 9.32 2.16
C LEU A 89 -1.21 8.80 1.44
N SER A 90 -2.40 9.17 1.92
CA SER A 90 -3.67 8.74 1.34
C SER A 90 -3.83 9.22 -0.09
N THR A 91 -3.44 10.47 -0.37
CA THR A 91 -3.49 11.04 -1.72
C THR A 91 -2.54 10.30 -2.64
N ALA A 92 -1.29 10.09 -2.22
CA ALA A 92 -0.29 9.42 -3.04
C ALA A 92 -0.64 7.95 -3.30
N MET A 93 -1.17 7.22 -2.31
CA MET A 93 -1.67 5.85 -2.50
C MET A 93 -2.82 5.77 -3.51
N ALA A 94 -3.68 6.79 -3.58
CA ALA A 94 -4.79 6.84 -4.51
C ALA A 94 -4.36 7.19 -5.96
N THR A 95 -3.13 7.68 -6.14
CA THR A 95 -2.61 8.16 -7.44
C THR A 95 -1.28 7.51 -7.82
N LEU A 96 -1.03 6.26 -7.38
CA LEU A 96 0.19 5.55 -7.74
C LEU A 96 0.27 5.39 -9.27
N PRO A 97 1.45 5.65 -9.88
CA PRO A 97 1.64 5.42 -11.30
C PRO A 97 1.71 3.91 -11.59
N ALA A 98 1.36 3.52 -12.81
CA ALA A 98 1.63 2.17 -13.28
C ALA A 98 3.14 1.92 -13.42
N LEU A 99 3.58 0.69 -13.21
CA LEU A 99 4.94 0.27 -13.56
C LEU A 99 5.16 0.40 -15.08
N PRO A 100 6.39 0.65 -15.57
CA PRO A 100 6.64 0.94 -16.98
C PRO A 100 6.28 -0.17 -17.97
N ASP A 101 6.22 -1.41 -17.51
CA ASP A 101 5.98 -2.62 -18.30
C ASP A 101 4.55 -3.17 -18.19
N VAL A 102 3.66 -2.45 -17.51
CA VAL A 102 2.22 -2.69 -17.43
C VAL A 102 1.49 -2.02 -18.58
#